data_AF-A0A1S8WYN3-F1
#
_entry.id   AF-A0A1S8WYN3-F1
#
_cell.length_a   1.000
_cell.length_b   1.000
_cell.length_c   1.000
_cell.angle_alpha   90.00
_cell.angle_beta   90.00
_cell.angle_gamma   90.00
#
_symmetry.space_group_name_H-M   'P 1'
#
loop_
_entity.id
_entity.type
_entity.pdbx_description
1 polymer ?
#
loop_
_entity_poly.entity_id
_entity_poly.type
_entity_poly.pdbx_seq_one_letter_code
_entity_poly.pdbx_strand_id
1 'polypeptide(L)'
;MKLHRHSPGEWSMRILLLHETAGLSKLLSKLRAPGQLASAMGCKLHKEKAHLYPPKFKVADVPMIDLQPILYECGMKKWFEGADLSRLSQSFLSVTDAYHKAVLEASLIQ
;
A
#
# COMPACT_ATOMS: atom_id res chain seq x y z
N MET A 1 25.24 1.52 7.17
CA MET A 1 24.05 2.37 7.12
C MET A 1 23.21 2.10 8.36
N LYS A 2 23.11 3.09 9.26
CA LYS A 2 21.96 3.15 10.15
C LYS A 2 20.90 3.81 9.27
N LEU A 3 20.00 3.04 8.67
CA LEU A 3 18.67 3.60 8.42
C LEU A 3 18.28 4.21 9.76
N HIS A 4 17.78 5.44 9.79
CA HIS A 4 17.04 5.85 10.98
C HIS A 4 15.83 4.91 11.05
N ARG A 5 16.06 3.80 11.75
CA ARG A 5 15.03 2.91 12.20
C ARG A 5 14.24 3.77 13.18
N HIS A 6 13.00 4.06 12.83
CA HIS A 6 12.02 4.45 13.84
C HIS A 6 11.97 3.26 14.79
N SER A 7 12.63 3.39 15.96
CA SER A 7 12.91 2.33 16.95
C SER A 7 13.62 1.07 16.41
N PRO A 8 14.34 0.28 17.24
CA PRO A 8 14.90 -0.98 16.76
C PRO A 8 13.77 -1.94 16.35
N GLY A 9 13.54 -2.12 15.04
CA GLY A 9 13.35 -3.48 14.51
C GLY A 9 12.29 -3.77 13.44
N GLU A 10 11.20 -3.02 13.28
CA GLU A 10 10.03 -3.64 12.59
C GLU A 10 9.75 -3.17 11.17
N TRP A 11 10.01 -1.89 10.83
CA TRP A 11 9.56 -1.33 9.56
C TRP A 11 10.68 -0.65 8.78
N SER A 12 10.64 -0.78 7.45
CA SER A 12 11.56 -0.09 6.52
C SER A 12 10.78 0.49 5.36
N MET A 13 11.09 1.74 4.99
CA MET A 13 10.56 2.37 3.78
C MET A 13 11.44 1.98 2.59
N ARG A 14 10.81 1.41 1.55
CA ARG A 14 11.46 1.15 0.26
C ARG A 14 11.02 2.21 -0.74
N ILE A 15 12.00 2.88 -1.36
CA ILE A 15 11.77 3.92 -2.36
C ILE A 15 12.24 3.39 -3.71
N LEU A 16 11.32 3.31 -4.66
CA LEU A 16 11.61 2.99 -6.05
C LEU A 16 11.76 4.32 -6.81
N LEU A 17 13.01 4.68 -7.13
CA LEU A 17 13.29 5.89 -7.89
C LEU A 17 13.36 5.56 -9.39
N LEU A 18 12.53 6.23 -10.17
CA LEU A 18 12.53 6.10 -11.63
C LEU A 18 13.73 6.84 -12.22
N HIS A 19 14.37 6.24 -13.22
CA HIS A 19 15.43 6.91 -13.98
C HIS A 19 14.89 8.07 -14.83
N GLU A 20 13.65 7.96 -15.31
CA GLU A 20 13.01 8.94 -16.19
C GLU A 20 11.68 9.42 -15.61
N THR A 21 11.36 10.69 -15.80
CA THR A 21 10.15 11.34 -15.28
C THR A 21 8.85 10.75 -15.83
N ALA A 22 8.84 10.28 -17.07
CA ALA A 22 7.69 9.62 -17.71
C ALA A 22 7.58 8.11 -17.40
N GLY A 23 8.42 7.57 -16.51
CA GLY A 23 8.52 6.12 -16.28
C GLY A 23 7.44 5.51 -15.38
N LEU A 24 6.59 6.32 -14.74
CA LEU A 24 5.70 5.85 -13.67
C LEU A 24 4.64 4.86 -14.16
N SER A 25 3.96 5.17 -15.26
CA SER A 25 2.93 4.30 -15.83
C SER A 25 3.50 2.93 -16.22
N LYS A 26 4.68 2.93 -16.85
CA LYS A 26 5.42 1.72 -17.23
C LYS A 26 5.83 0.91 -16.00
N LEU A 27 6.36 1.55 -14.96
CA LEU A 27 6.69 0.86 -13.70
C LEU A 27 5.45 0.24 -13.06
N LEU A 28 4.36 0.98 -12.94
CA LEU A 28 3.11 0.47 -12.37
C LEU A 28 2.55 -0.72 -13.14
N SER A 29 2.60 -0.68 -14.48
CA SER A 29 2.17 -1.82 -15.31
C SER A 29 2.98 -3.09 -15.02
N LYS A 30 4.30 -2.95 -14.81
CA LYS A 30 5.17 -4.07 -14.45
C LYS A 30 4.86 -4.58 -13.04
N LEU A 31 4.72 -3.70 -12.06
CA LEU A 31 4.47 -4.09 -10.66
C LEU A 31 3.11 -4.77 -10.47
N ARG A 32 2.12 -4.44 -11.30
CA ARG A 32 0.79 -5.07 -11.29
C ARG A 32 0.79 -6.51 -11.81
N ALA A 33 1.78 -6.89 -12.62
CA ALA A 33 1.85 -8.27 -13.09
C ALA A 33 2.10 -9.23 -11.90
N PRO A 34 1.47 -10.42 -11.89
CA PRO A 34 1.55 -11.35 -10.76
C PRO A 34 3.00 -11.62 -10.32
N GLY A 35 3.23 -11.52 -9.01
CA GLY A 35 4.54 -11.78 -8.40
C GLY A 35 5.61 -10.69 -8.62
N GLN A 36 5.40 -9.72 -9.51
CA GLN A 36 6.42 -8.69 -9.78
C GLN A 36 6.64 -7.75 -8.61
N LEU A 37 5.56 -7.31 -7.94
CA LEU A 37 5.68 -6.52 -6.72
C LEU A 37 6.42 -7.30 -5.63
N ALA A 38 6.05 -8.56 -5.40
CA ALA A 38 6.72 -9.41 -4.41
C ALA A 38 8.21 -9.61 -4.73
N SER A 39 8.55 -9.82 -6.01
CA SER A 39 9.93 -9.91 -6.48
C SER A 39 10.71 -8.61 -6.25
N ALA A 40 10.11 -7.45 -6.60
CA ALA A 40 10.71 -6.14 -6.38
C ALA A 40 10.92 -5.82 -4.90
N MET A 41 10.00 -6.26 -4.03
CA MET A 41 10.11 -6.08 -2.57
C MET A 41 11.04 -7.11 -1.91
N GLY A 42 11.17 -8.30 -2.49
CA GLY A 42 12.03 -9.38 -1.99
C GLY A 42 13.49 -9.28 -2.45
N CYS A 43 13.82 -8.35 -3.33
CA CYS A 43 15.16 -8.22 -3.88
C CYS A 43 16.20 -7.94 -2.76
N LYS A 44 17.40 -8.54 -2.91
CA LYS A 44 18.53 -8.26 -2.03
C LYS A 44 19.01 -6.84 -2.29
N LEU A 45 18.94 -6.00 -1.26
CA LEU A 45 19.48 -4.64 -1.33
C LEU A 45 20.97 -4.66 -0.99
N HIS A 46 21.78 -4.02 -1.82
CA HIS A 46 23.18 -3.77 -1.51
C HIS A 46 23.29 -2.63 -0.50
N LYS A 47 24.15 -2.82 0.50
CA LYS A 47 24.42 -1.79 1.51
C LYS A 47 25.48 -0.84 0.96
N GLU A 48 25.07 0.35 0.61
CA GLU A 48 25.95 1.42 0.13
C GLU A 48 25.72 2.70 0.91
N LYS A 49 26.73 3.58 0.98
CA LYS A 49 26.56 4.94 1.49
C LYS A 49 26.06 5.81 0.33
N ALA A 50 24.89 6.42 0.48
CA ALA A 50 24.33 7.33 -0.50
C ALA A 50 23.94 8.66 0.16
N HIS A 51 24.11 9.77 -0.56
CA HIS A 51 23.53 11.06 -0.20
C HIS A 51 22.07 11.08 -0.65
N LEU A 52 21.14 11.18 0.30
CA LEU A 52 19.71 11.16 0.04
C LEU A 52 19.11 12.54 0.34
N TYR A 53 18.26 13.03 -0.56
CA TYR A 53 17.53 14.28 -0.42
C TYR A 53 16.02 14.01 -0.54
N PRO A 54 15.41 13.24 0.37
CA PRO A 54 13.99 12.97 0.29
C PRO A 54 13.22 14.24 0.65
N PRO A 55 12.19 14.63 -0.14
CA PRO A 55 11.33 15.73 0.24
C PRO A 55 10.56 15.37 1.51
N LYS A 56 10.25 16.38 2.35
CA LYS A 56 9.20 16.23 3.36
C LYS A 56 7.87 16.16 2.62
N PHE A 57 7.07 15.15 2.87
CA PHE A 57 5.77 15.03 2.21
C PHE A 57 4.74 14.39 3.12
N LYS A 58 3.48 14.74 2.85
CA LYS A 58 2.31 14.18 3.49
C LYS A 58 1.31 13.79 2.41
N VAL A 59 0.89 12.55 2.44
CA VAL A 59 -0.21 11.99 1.63
C VAL A 59 -1.37 11.81 2.59
N ALA A 60 -2.17 12.86 2.80
CA ALA A 60 -3.31 12.87 3.71
C ALA A 60 -4.62 13.32 3.04
N ASP A 61 -4.51 14.11 1.97
CA ASP A 61 -5.65 14.70 1.25
C ASP A 61 -6.13 13.83 0.09
N VAL A 62 -5.85 12.53 0.14
CA VAL A 62 -6.33 11.58 -0.86
C VAL A 62 -7.80 11.26 -0.56
N PRO A 63 -8.69 11.27 -1.56
CA PRO A 63 -10.08 10.87 -1.36
C PRO A 63 -10.17 9.47 -0.74
N MET A 64 -11.18 9.28 0.11
CA MET A 64 -11.50 7.97 0.64
C MET A 64 -11.83 7.04 -0.54
N ILE A 65 -11.19 5.88 -0.58
CA ILE A 65 -11.38 4.90 -1.65
C ILE A 65 -12.60 4.06 -1.31
N ASP A 66 -13.59 4.04 -2.20
CA ASP A 66 -14.62 3.01 -2.20
C ASP A 66 -13.99 1.66 -2.58
N LEU A 67 -13.95 0.76 -1.61
CA LEU A 67 -13.38 -0.57 -1.77
C LEU A 67 -14.37 -1.56 -2.39
N GLN A 68 -15.67 -1.27 -2.39
CA GLN A 68 -16.65 -2.24 -2.84
C GLN A 68 -16.40 -2.71 -4.29
N PRO A 69 -16.15 -1.83 -5.28
CA PRO A 69 -15.80 -2.26 -6.65
C PRO A 69 -14.54 -3.14 -6.69
N ILE A 70 -13.51 -2.75 -5.93
CA ILE A 70 -12.21 -3.45 -5.89
C ILE A 70 -12.38 -4.85 -5.30
N LEU A 71 -13.10 -4.97 -4.19
CA LEU A 71 -13.36 -6.24 -3.52
C LEU A 71 -14.27 -7.14 -4.37
N TYR A 72 -15.21 -6.55 -5.11
CA TYR A 72 -16.05 -7.26 -6.06
C TYR A 72 -15.24 -7.89 -7.19
N GLU A 73 -14.31 -7.12 -7.79
CA GLU A 73 -13.35 -7.61 -8.79
C GLU A 73 -12.41 -8.68 -8.22
N CYS A 74 -12.06 -8.60 -6.94
CA CYS A 74 -11.32 -9.63 -6.23
C CYS A 74 -12.14 -10.90 -5.91
N GLY A 75 -13.42 -10.97 -6.31
CA GLY A 75 -14.29 -12.12 -6.10
C GLY A 75 -15.04 -12.14 -4.76
N MET A 76 -14.92 -11.09 -3.94
CA MET A 76 -15.59 -10.97 -2.64
C MET A 76 -17.04 -10.47 -2.76
N LYS A 77 -17.75 -10.93 -3.79
CA LYS A 77 -19.09 -10.44 -4.17
C LYS A 77 -20.15 -10.69 -3.10
N LYS A 78 -20.15 -11.91 -2.54
CA LYS A 78 -21.16 -12.35 -1.56
C LYS A 78 -21.25 -11.45 -0.33
N TRP A 79 -20.15 -10.80 0.08
CA TRP A 79 -20.15 -9.88 1.22
C TRP A 79 -21.15 -8.74 1.06
N PHE A 80 -21.40 -8.30 -0.18
CA PHE A 80 -22.29 -7.21 -0.54
C PHE A 80 -23.65 -7.69 -1.08
N GLU A 81 -23.81 -8.99 -1.34
CA GLU A 81 -25.00 -9.60 -1.96
C GLU A 81 -25.75 -10.55 -1.00
N GLY A 82 -25.46 -10.50 0.31
CA GLY A 82 -26.12 -11.33 1.33
C GLY A 82 -25.30 -12.52 1.81
N ALA A 83 -24.05 -12.27 2.22
CA ALA A 83 -23.20 -13.28 2.85
C ALA A 83 -23.82 -13.82 4.14
N ASP A 84 -23.57 -15.10 4.42
CA ASP A 84 -23.88 -15.68 5.71
C ASP A 84 -22.91 -15.15 6.78
N LEU A 85 -23.41 -14.19 7.56
CA LEU A 85 -22.71 -13.59 8.69
C LEU A 85 -23.26 -14.07 10.04
N SER A 86 -23.94 -15.23 10.08
CA SER A 86 -24.55 -15.82 11.28
C SER A 86 -23.56 -16.07 12.42
N ARG A 87 -22.27 -16.22 12.10
CA ARG A 87 -21.19 -16.35 13.10
C ARG A 87 -20.83 -15.05 13.79
N LEU A 88 -21.23 -13.90 13.24
CA LEU A 88 -21.00 -12.57 13.84
C LEU A 88 -22.19 -12.12 14.69
N SER A 89 -23.42 -12.46 14.28
CA SER A 89 -24.64 -12.09 14.97
C SER A 89 -25.78 -13.04 14.63
N GLN A 90 -26.73 -13.18 15.55
CA GLN A 90 -27.99 -13.89 15.31
C GLN A 90 -28.97 -13.10 14.42
N SER A 91 -28.72 -11.80 14.19
CA SER A 91 -29.50 -10.97 13.27
C SER A 91 -28.97 -11.09 11.83
N PHE A 92 -29.83 -10.81 10.85
CA PHE A 92 -29.41 -10.75 9.45
C PHE A 92 -28.51 -9.52 9.22
N LEU A 93 -27.25 -9.75 8.86
CA LEU A 93 -26.26 -8.70 8.60
C LEU A 93 -25.84 -8.73 7.13
N SER A 94 -25.49 -7.56 6.61
CA SER A 94 -24.87 -7.39 5.30
C SER A 94 -23.84 -6.27 5.35
N VAL A 95 -22.85 -6.33 4.48
CA VAL A 95 -21.92 -5.21 4.28
C VAL A 95 -22.55 -4.28 3.23
N THR A 96 -22.92 -3.07 3.63
CA THR A 96 -23.49 -2.08 2.70
C THR A 96 -22.40 -1.32 1.96
N ASP A 97 -21.35 -0.92 2.69
CA ASP A 97 -20.27 -0.10 2.19
C ASP A 97 -18.94 -0.55 2.75
N ALA A 98 -17.87 -0.39 1.96
CA ALA A 98 -16.51 -0.62 2.40
C ALA A 98 -15.63 0.54 1.93
N TYR A 99 -15.02 1.25 2.86
CA TYR A 99 -14.20 2.42 2.56
C TYR A 99 -12.80 2.30 3.15
N HIS A 100 -11.81 2.82 2.43
CA HIS A 100 -10.43 2.87 2.87
C HIS A 100 -9.88 4.29 2.86
N LYS A 101 -9.35 4.73 4.00
CA LYS A 101 -8.61 5.98 4.14
C LYS A 101 -7.22 5.66 4.71
N ALA A 102 -6.19 6.12 4.01
CA ALA A 102 -4.80 5.99 4.44
C ALA A 102 -4.14 7.36 4.53
N VAL A 103 -3.26 7.52 5.51
CA VAL A 103 -2.44 8.71 5.70
C VAL A 103 -0.98 8.28 5.81
N LEU A 104 -0.11 8.91 5.03
CA LEU A 104 1.33 8.72 5.10
C LEU A 104 2.00 10.08 5.31
N GLU A 105 2.85 10.20 6.31
CA GLU A 105 3.68 11.38 6.53
C GLU A 105 5.14 10.95 6.63
N ALA A 106 6.00 11.60 5.86
CA ALA A 106 7.43 11.38 5.86
C ALA A 106 8.15 12.69 6.14
N SER A 107 8.79 12.75 7.30
CA SER A 107 9.66 13.85 7.72
C SER A 107 11.01 13.28 8.14
N LEU A 108 12.09 13.92 7.69
CA LEU A 108 13.41 13.68 8.28
C LEU A 108 13.43 14.33 9.66
N ILE A 109 13.70 13.55 10.68
CA ILE A 109 14.15 14.05 11.98
C ILE A 109 15.57 14.58 11.74
N GLN A 110 15.74 15.89 11.86
CA GLN A 110 17.06 16.55 11.82
C GLN A 110 17.63 16.63 13.23
#